data_AF-A0A286FRN1-F1
#
_entry.id   AF-A0A286FRN1-F1
#
_cell.length_a   1.000
_cell.length_b   1.000
_cell.length_c   1.000
_cell.angle_alpha   90.00
_cell.angle_beta   90.00
_cell.angle_gamma   90.00
#
_symmetry.space_group_name_H-M   'P 1'
#
loop_
_entity.id
_entity.type
_entity.pdbx_description
1 polymer ?
#
loop_
_entity_poly.entity_id
_entity_poly.type
_entity_poly.pdbx_seq_one_letter_code
_entity_poly.pdbx_strand_id
1 'polypeptide(L)'
;MSSAATSPAGPDHLWSVDEHLEDILTTVRPLEPIELQLLDAQGCVLVDDVTVPVSLPPFDNSSMDGYAVRVADVAGATEEFPAVLEVVGDVAAGAAHLVRVGPGQAARIMTGAPLPPGAEAVVPVEWTDGGLGEGPASGMRARALAPRARRGTYACTAPPRHARTCAPGAAT
;
A
#
# COMPACT_ATOMS: atom_id res chain seq x y z
N MET A 1 -7.91 -54.52 -14.80
CA MET A 1 -7.42 -55.65 -13.98
C MET A 1 -7.28 -55.12 -12.56
N SER A 2 -8.06 -55.65 -11.62
CA SER A 2 -8.09 -55.14 -10.24
C SER A 2 -7.09 -55.93 -9.39
N SER A 3 -6.05 -55.26 -8.90
CA SER A 3 -5.15 -55.84 -7.89
C SER A 3 -5.65 -55.41 -6.52
N ALA A 4 -6.25 -56.34 -5.78
CA ALA A 4 -6.58 -56.11 -4.38
C ALA A 4 -5.28 -55.94 -3.57
N ALA A 5 -5.22 -54.91 -2.73
CA ALA A 5 -4.17 -54.80 -1.72
C ALA A 5 -4.46 -55.81 -0.60
N THR A 6 -3.49 -56.65 -0.27
CA THR A 6 -3.60 -57.61 0.83
C THR A 6 -3.45 -56.89 2.18
N SER A 7 -4.52 -56.80 2.97
CA SER A 7 -4.45 -56.30 4.35
C SER A 7 -3.62 -57.23 5.25
N PRO A 8 -2.57 -56.75 5.94
CA PRO A 8 -1.70 -57.58 6.76
C PRO A 8 -2.13 -57.59 8.25
N ALA A 9 -3.41 -57.83 8.54
CA ALA A 9 -3.93 -57.82 9.91
C ALA A 9 -4.89 -58.99 10.17
N GLY A 10 -4.63 -59.74 11.25
CA GLY A 10 -5.56 -60.72 11.81
C GLY A 10 -6.69 -60.04 12.62
N PRO A 11 -7.72 -60.79 13.03
CA PRO A 11 -8.98 -60.23 13.56
C PRO A 11 -8.88 -59.43 14.87
N ASP A 12 -7.75 -59.48 15.60
CA ASP A 12 -7.54 -58.80 16.89
C ASP A 12 -6.50 -57.66 16.84
N HIS A 13 -6.22 -57.08 15.66
CA HIS A 13 -5.27 -55.96 15.57
C HIS A 13 -5.88 -54.66 16.12
N LEU A 14 -5.44 -54.26 17.32
CA LEU A 14 -5.79 -52.98 17.94
C LEU A 14 -4.88 -51.86 17.40
N TRP A 15 -5.48 -50.96 16.61
CA TRP A 15 -4.82 -49.76 16.10
C TRP A 15 -4.78 -48.67 17.18
N SER A 16 -3.69 -47.90 17.26
CA SER A 16 -3.73 -46.58 17.88
C SER A 16 -4.47 -45.56 17.02
N VAL A 17 -4.85 -44.42 17.61
CA VAL A 17 -5.55 -43.34 16.90
C VAL A 17 -4.70 -42.79 15.75
N ASP A 18 -3.38 -42.63 15.97
CA ASP A 18 -2.47 -42.08 14.97
C ASP A 18 -2.23 -43.05 13.81
N GLU A 19 -2.06 -44.36 14.09
CA GLU A 19 -1.92 -45.39 13.05
C GLU A 19 -3.17 -45.49 12.17
N HIS A 20 -4.36 -45.42 12.78
CA HIS A 20 -5.62 -45.49 12.02
C HIS A 20 -5.91 -44.19 11.24
N LEU A 21 -5.52 -43.04 11.79
CA LEU A 21 -5.60 -41.76 11.09
C LEU A 21 -4.70 -41.76 9.84
N GLU A 22 -3.46 -42.23 9.98
CA GLU A 22 -2.52 -42.32 8.85
C GLU A 22 -3.05 -43.27 7.77
N ASP A 23 -3.53 -44.46 8.13
CA ASP A 23 -4.15 -45.42 7.19
C ASP A 23 -5.31 -44.77 6.40
N ILE A 24 -6.25 -44.11 7.09
CA ILE A 24 -7.33 -43.36 6.44
C ILE A 24 -6.77 -42.30 5.49
N LEU A 25 -5.81 -41.48 5.93
CA LEU A 25 -5.24 -40.40 5.12
C LEU A 25 -4.53 -40.92 3.87
N THR A 26 -3.90 -42.11 3.90
CA THR A 26 -3.30 -42.70 2.68
C THR A 26 -4.33 -43.09 1.60
N THR A 27 -5.60 -43.29 1.98
CA THR A 27 -6.68 -43.60 1.03
C THR A 27 -7.32 -42.36 0.39
N VAL A 28 -7.23 -41.20 1.07
CA VAL A 28 -7.82 -39.94 0.62
C VAL A 28 -6.95 -39.30 -0.45
N ARG A 29 -7.59 -38.72 -1.47
CA ARG A 29 -6.91 -37.95 -2.53
C ARG A 29 -7.45 -36.52 -2.54
N PRO A 30 -6.61 -35.50 -2.81
CA PRO A 30 -7.08 -34.16 -3.12
C PRO A 30 -8.10 -34.20 -4.27
N LEU A 31 -9.11 -33.33 -4.19
CA LEU A 31 -10.05 -33.12 -5.29
C LEU A 31 -9.35 -32.37 -6.45
N GLU A 32 -9.89 -32.52 -7.64
CA GLU A 32 -9.44 -31.73 -8.80
C GLU A 32 -9.72 -30.23 -8.56
N PRO A 33 -8.83 -29.33 -8.99
CA PRO A 33 -9.06 -27.89 -8.92
C PRO A 33 -10.33 -27.47 -9.64
N ILE A 34 -11.04 -26.49 -9.08
CA ILE A 34 -12.22 -25.87 -9.70
C ILE A 34 -11.98 -24.37 -9.88
N GLU A 35 -12.32 -23.85 -11.06
CA GLU A 35 -12.35 -22.41 -11.30
C GLU A 35 -13.66 -21.83 -10.77
N LEU A 36 -13.56 -20.77 -9.97
CA LEU A 36 -14.69 -20.08 -9.36
C LEU A 36 -14.53 -18.57 -9.56
N GLN A 37 -15.65 -17.85 -9.59
CA GLN A 37 -15.60 -16.39 -9.46
C GLN A 37 -15.16 -16.02 -8.04
N LEU A 38 -14.48 -14.88 -7.88
CA LEU A 38 -13.88 -14.47 -6.60
C LEU A 38 -14.90 -14.41 -5.43
N LEU A 39 -16.16 -14.08 -5.72
CA LEU A 39 -17.24 -14.01 -4.74
C LEU A 39 -17.74 -15.41 -4.30
N ASP A 40 -17.60 -16.42 -5.15
CA ASP A 40 -18.02 -17.80 -4.88
C ASP A 40 -16.90 -18.63 -4.22
N ALA A 41 -15.65 -18.15 -4.25
CA ALA A 41 -14.47 -18.82 -3.68
C ALA A 41 -14.38 -18.72 -2.14
N GLN A 42 -15.36 -18.13 -1.46
CA GLN A 42 -15.32 -17.96 0.00
C GLN A 42 -15.37 -19.31 0.73
N GLY A 43 -14.30 -19.62 1.47
CA GLY A 43 -14.16 -20.90 2.20
C GLY A 43 -13.43 -22.00 1.43
N CYS A 44 -13.08 -21.76 0.16
CA CYS A 44 -12.18 -22.62 -0.59
C CYS A 44 -10.72 -22.44 -0.16
N VAL A 45 -9.89 -23.44 -0.46
CA VAL A 45 -8.42 -23.37 -0.34
C VAL A 45 -7.84 -23.13 -1.73
N LEU A 46 -6.81 -22.29 -1.81
CA LEU A 46 -6.17 -21.95 -3.08
C LEU A 46 -5.14 -23.02 -3.44
N VAL A 47 -5.14 -23.42 -4.72
CA VAL A 47 -4.33 -24.56 -5.22
C VAL A 47 -2.88 -24.14 -5.49
N ASP A 48 -2.68 -22.91 -5.98
CA ASP A 48 -1.39 -22.40 -6.42
C ASP A 48 -1.00 -21.10 -5.69
N ASP A 49 0.30 -20.81 -5.73
CA ASP A 49 0.84 -19.51 -5.35
C ASP A 49 0.57 -18.46 -6.44
N VAL A 50 0.39 -17.22 -6.01
CA VAL A 50 0.01 -16.10 -6.87
C VAL A 50 0.82 -14.89 -6.50
N THR A 51 1.22 -14.23 -7.56
CA THR A 51 2.01 -13.02 -7.55
C THR A 51 1.22 -11.93 -8.26
N VAL A 52 1.30 -10.70 -7.75
CA VAL A 52 0.88 -9.54 -8.54
C VAL A 52 2.10 -9.16 -9.38
N PRO A 53 2.02 -9.16 -10.73
CA PRO A 53 3.18 -8.91 -11.60
C PRO A 53 3.59 -7.42 -11.65
N VAL A 54 2.85 -6.54 -10.96
CA VAL A 54 3.02 -5.09 -10.98
C VAL A 54 3.03 -4.53 -9.55
N SER A 55 3.73 -3.42 -9.35
CA SER A 55 3.68 -2.66 -8.10
C SER A 55 2.28 -2.10 -7.86
N LEU A 56 1.85 -2.10 -6.59
CA LEU A 56 0.64 -1.44 -6.12
C LEU A 56 1.00 -0.47 -4.99
N PRO A 57 0.86 0.86 -5.17
CA PRO A 57 0.43 1.54 -6.39
C PRO A 57 1.44 1.39 -7.56
N PRO A 58 0.99 1.55 -8.83
CA PRO A 58 1.86 1.43 -10.00
C PRO A 58 2.73 2.67 -10.27
N PHE A 59 2.63 3.70 -9.43
CA PHE A 59 3.40 4.94 -9.47
C PHE A 59 3.56 5.49 -8.05
N ASP A 60 4.59 6.31 -7.83
CA ASP A 60 4.77 7.06 -6.58
C ASP A 60 3.59 8.01 -6.40
N ASN A 61 2.80 7.79 -5.35
CA ASN A 61 1.62 8.59 -5.04
C ASN A 61 1.77 9.31 -3.70
N SER A 62 0.96 10.35 -3.50
CA SER A 62 0.92 11.03 -2.21
C SER A 62 0.05 10.28 -1.21
N SER A 63 0.58 9.98 -0.03
CA SER A 63 -0.21 9.40 1.08
C SER A 63 -1.08 10.42 1.83
N MET A 64 -0.98 11.71 1.48
CA MET A 64 -1.61 12.86 2.17
C MET A 64 -1.58 14.14 1.31
N ASP A 65 -2.25 15.23 1.70
CA ASP A 65 -2.37 16.44 0.87
C ASP A 65 -1.20 17.45 1.04
N GLY A 66 -0.79 18.21 0.00
CA GLY A 66 0.17 19.35 0.07
C GLY A 66 1.10 19.62 -1.15
N TYR A 67 1.69 20.81 -1.31
CA TYR A 67 2.52 21.23 -2.50
C TYR A 67 3.86 20.48 -2.78
N ALA A 68 3.88 19.37 -3.54
CA ALA A 68 5.05 18.53 -3.87
C ALA A 68 6.33 19.33 -4.20
N VAL A 69 7.46 18.98 -3.57
CA VAL A 69 8.72 19.77 -3.58
C VAL A 69 9.93 18.94 -4.00
N ARG A 70 11.01 19.64 -4.36
CA ARG A 70 12.38 19.12 -4.38
C ARG A 70 12.97 19.15 -2.97
N VAL A 71 13.70 18.11 -2.56
CA VAL A 71 14.31 18.04 -1.21
C VAL A 71 15.32 19.15 -1.01
N ALA A 72 16.10 19.48 -2.06
CA ALA A 72 17.09 20.55 -2.03
C ALA A 72 16.53 21.92 -1.64
N ASP A 73 15.26 22.21 -1.99
CA ASP A 73 14.64 23.52 -1.77
C ASP A 73 14.02 23.66 -0.36
N VAL A 74 13.95 22.57 0.41
CA VAL A 74 13.46 22.54 1.80
C VAL A 74 14.49 22.05 2.82
N ALA A 75 15.66 21.56 2.39
CA ALA A 75 16.66 20.92 3.25
C ALA A 75 17.22 21.81 4.38
N GLY A 76 17.18 23.14 4.22
CA GLY A 76 17.61 24.12 5.22
C GLY A 76 16.46 24.82 5.96
N ALA A 77 15.20 24.42 5.73
CA ALA A 77 14.05 25.10 6.32
C ALA A 77 13.90 24.79 7.82
N THR A 78 13.60 25.82 8.61
CA THR A 78 13.24 25.70 10.04
C THR A 78 11.97 26.50 10.34
N GLU A 79 11.43 26.39 11.56
CA GLU A 79 10.28 27.23 11.99
C GLU A 79 10.62 28.73 12.00
N GLU A 80 11.87 29.09 12.32
CA GLU A 80 12.35 30.48 12.32
C GLU A 80 12.72 30.97 10.90
N PHE A 81 13.18 30.06 10.03
CA PHE A 81 13.61 30.34 8.66
C PHE A 81 12.93 29.38 7.67
N PRO A 82 11.63 29.57 7.37
CA PRO A 82 10.89 28.70 6.47
C PRO A 82 11.31 28.89 5.01
N ALA A 83 11.33 27.81 4.24
CA ALA A 83 11.48 27.88 2.78
C ALA A 83 10.20 28.45 2.14
N VAL A 84 10.36 29.43 1.25
CA VAL A 84 9.28 30.05 0.48
C VAL A 84 9.37 29.57 -0.96
N LEU A 85 8.33 28.88 -1.43
CA LEU A 85 8.29 28.26 -2.76
C LEU A 85 7.05 28.74 -3.55
N GLU A 86 7.20 28.91 -4.86
CA GLU A 86 6.11 29.24 -5.78
C GLU A 86 5.20 28.03 -6.01
N VAL A 87 3.89 28.16 -5.78
CA VAL A 87 2.94 27.08 -6.08
C VAL A 87 2.51 27.15 -7.55
N VAL A 88 3.05 26.25 -8.38
CA VAL A 88 2.88 26.27 -9.85
C VAL A 88 1.62 25.57 -10.37
N GLY A 89 0.85 24.91 -9.50
CA GLY A 89 -0.42 24.28 -9.86
C GLY A 89 -0.89 23.22 -8.87
N ASP A 90 -1.97 22.54 -9.25
CA ASP A 90 -2.66 21.51 -8.46
C ASP A 90 -2.64 20.14 -9.17
N VAL A 91 -2.53 19.06 -8.40
CA VAL A 91 -2.41 17.66 -8.84
C VAL A 91 -3.40 16.81 -8.01
N ALA A 92 -4.56 16.55 -8.59
CA ALA A 92 -5.62 15.75 -7.96
C ALA A 92 -5.43 14.24 -8.18
N ALA A 93 -6.10 13.42 -7.37
CA ALA A 93 -6.13 11.97 -7.57
C ALA A 93 -6.66 11.63 -8.98
N GLY A 94 -5.96 10.76 -9.70
CA GLY A 94 -6.30 10.41 -11.09
C GLY A 94 -6.00 11.50 -12.14
N ALA A 95 -5.24 12.55 -11.81
CA ALA A 95 -4.85 13.57 -12.78
C ALA A 95 -4.03 12.99 -13.95
N ALA A 96 -4.52 13.17 -15.18
CA ALA A 96 -3.90 12.67 -16.40
C ALA A 96 -2.73 13.55 -16.91
N HIS A 97 -2.57 14.76 -16.37
CA HIS A 97 -1.49 15.68 -16.74
C HIS A 97 -0.88 16.28 -15.48
N LEU A 98 0.45 16.29 -15.39
CA LEU A 98 1.18 16.69 -14.19
C LEU A 98 2.03 17.92 -14.48
N VAL A 99 1.89 18.94 -13.63
CA VAL A 99 2.77 20.12 -13.65
C VAL A 99 4.18 19.69 -13.25
N ARG A 100 5.22 20.21 -13.91
CA ARG A 100 6.62 19.96 -13.51
C ARG A 100 6.99 20.88 -12.35
N VAL A 101 7.67 20.34 -11.34
CA VAL A 101 8.23 21.11 -10.23
C VAL A 101 9.69 21.45 -10.53
N GLY A 102 9.99 22.75 -10.65
CA GLY A 102 11.35 23.28 -10.81
C GLY A 102 11.98 23.75 -9.49
N PRO A 103 13.20 24.32 -9.54
CA PRO A 103 13.85 24.91 -8.37
C PRO A 103 13.08 26.09 -7.80
N GLY A 104 12.88 26.11 -6.48
CA GLY A 104 12.10 27.14 -5.79
C GLY A 104 10.60 27.04 -6.00
N GLN A 105 10.12 25.94 -6.60
CA GLN A 105 8.72 25.73 -6.94
C GLN A 105 8.14 24.52 -6.20
N ALA A 106 6.80 24.45 -6.17
CA ALA A 106 6.04 23.38 -5.56
C ALA A 106 4.68 23.19 -6.24
N ALA A 107 4.08 22.00 -6.21
CA ALA A 107 2.78 21.74 -6.86
C ALA A 107 1.80 21.05 -5.89
N ARG A 108 0.66 21.68 -5.56
CA ARG A 108 -0.35 21.14 -4.62
C ARG A 108 -0.74 19.73 -5.04
N ILE A 109 -0.62 18.76 -4.13
CA ILE A 109 -1.02 17.37 -4.35
C ILE A 109 -2.19 17.03 -3.44
N MET A 110 -3.04 16.10 -3.87
CA MET A 110 -4.03 15.46 -3.02
C MET A 110 -3.64 14.01 -2.75
N THR A 111 -4.19 13.43 -1.69
CA THR A 111 -4.04 12.03 -1.32
C THR A 111 -4.41 11.11 -2.50
N GLY A 112 -3.56 10.13 -2.79
CA GLY A 112 -3.69 9.20 -3.91
C GLY A 112 -3.24 9.75 -5.27
N ALA A 113 -2.90 11.03 -5.39
CA ALA A 113 -2.43 11.60 -6.65
C ALA A 113 -0.95 11.24 -6.96
N PRO A 114 -0.58 11.05 -8.24
CA PRO A 114 0.80 10.76 -8.65
C PRO A 114 1.74 11.93 -8.38
N LEU A 115 2.98 11.62 -8.01
CA LEU A 115 4.01 12.62 -7.75
C LEU A 115 4.40 13.37 -9.05
N PRO A 116 4.35 14.71 -9.09
CA PRO A 116 4.68 15.48 -10.29
C PRO A 116 6.16 15.37 -10.68
N PRO A 117 6.49 15.37 -11.98
CA PRO A 117 7.88 15.30 -12.44
C PRO A 117 8.76 16.39 -11.84
N GLY A 118 9.89 16.00 -11.24
CA GLY A 118 10.83 16.91 -10.58
C GLY A 118 10.54 17.15 -9.10
N ALA A 119 9.40 16.72 -8.56
CA ALA A 119 9.24 16.60 -7.12
C ALA A 119 9.88 15.29 -6.62
N GLU A 120 10.41 15.34 -5.40
CA GLU A 120 11.11 14.26 -4.72
C GLU A 120 10.46 13.94 -3.37
N ALA A 121 9.69 14.87 -2.80
CA ALA A 121 9.10 14.74 -1.48
C ALA A 121 7.68 15.34 -1.36
N VAL A 122 6.90 14.66 -0.50
CA VAL A 122 5.63 15.14 0.02
C VAL A 122 5.82 15.64 1.44
N VAL A 123 5.33 16.85 1.68
CA VAL A 123 5.32 17.59 2.93
C VAL A 123 3.77 17.71 3.20
N PRO A 124 3.19 17.01 4.20
CA PRO A 124 1.73 16.92 4.55
C PRO A 124 1.00 18.15 5.15
N VAL A 125 -0.23 18.47 4.76
CA VAL A 125 -0.87 19.80 4.92
C VAL A 125 -0.60 20.66 6.18
N GLU A 126 -0.40 20.08 7.34
CA GLU A 126 -0.41 20.74 8.64
C GLU A 126 0.76 21.72 8.96
N TRP A 127 1.94 21.71 8.30
CA TRP A 127 3.10 22.52 8.77
C TRP A 127 3.56 23.73 7.91
N THR A 128 2.87 24.14 6.84
CA THR A 128 3.27 25.39 6.17
C THR A 128 2.45 26.53 6.74
N ASP A 129 2.99 27.76 6.65
CA ASP A 129 2.10 28.84 6.22
C ASP A 129 1.78 28.63 4.73
N GLY A 130 2.18 29.51 3.81
CA GLY A 130 2.11 29.22 2.38
C GLY A 130 0.68 29.09 1.83
N GLY A 131 0.59 28.96 0.51
CA GLY A 131 -0.65 29.01 -0.29
C GLY A 131 -1.50 30.28 -0.17
N LEU A 132 -1.28 31.13 0.85
CA LEU A 132 -1.99 32.39 1.07
C LEU A 132 -1.31 33.58 0.39
N GLY A 133 -0.01 33.49 0.07
CA GLY A 133 0.62 34.36 -0.92
C GLY A 133 0.90 35.80 -0.48
N GLU A 134 1.38 36.02 0.74
CA GLU A 134 1.93 37.31 1.19
C GLU A 134 3.43 37.18 1.48
N GLY A 135 4.16 38.30 1.36
CA GLY A 135 5.63 38.37 1.37
C GLY A 135 6.30 38.16 2.75
N PRO A 136 7.54 38.66 2.96
CA PRO A 136 8.40 38.25 4.07
C PRO A 136 7.74 38.40 5.44
N ALA A 137 7.65 37.28 6.17
CA ALA A 137 6.80 37.13 7.33
C ALA A 137 7.32 37.89 8.57
N SER A 138 6.70 39.04 8.88
CA SER A 138 6.89 39.76 10.14
C SER A 138 5.70 39.52 11.07
N GLY A 139 5.80 38.46 11.89
CA GLY A 139 4.92 38.21 13.04
C GLY A 139 3.54 37.62 12.73
N MET A 140 3.29 36.39 13.21
CA MET A 140 1.99 35.73 13.07
C MET A 140 1.08 36.03 14.27
N ARG A 141 -0.10 36.62 14.02
CA ARG A 141 -1.23 36.63 14.98
C ARG A 141 -2.36 35.77 14.44
N ALA A 142 -2.81 34.80 15.22
CA ALA A 142 -3.85 33.87 14.81
C ALA A 142 -5.23 34.55 14.69
N ARG A 143 -5.87 34.38 13.53
CA ARG A 143 -7.33 34.40 13.40
C ARG A 143 -7.76 33.38 12.35
N ALA A 144 -8.43 32.32 12.80
CA ALA A 144 -8.87 31.23 11.94
C ALA A 144 -10.17 31.56 11.19
N LEU A 145 -10.32 31.02 9.97
CA LEU A 145 -11.59 30.59 9.37
C LEU A 145 -11.35 29.85 8.02
N ALA A 146 -11.95 28.66 7.88
CA ALA A 146 -12.05 27.79 6.70
C ALA A 146 -10.75 27.10 6.15
N PRO A 147 -10.82 25.83 5.71
CA PRO A 147 -9.64 25.04 5.37
C PRO A 147 -9.11 25.31 3.94
N ARG A 148 -7.85 25.74 3.84
CA ARG A 148 -7.01 25.73 2.63
C ARG A 148 -5.83 24.76 2.86
N ALA A 149 -5.48 23.95 1.87
CA ALA A 149 -4.37 22.97 1.94
C ALA A 149 -2.96 23.62 1.97
N ARG A 150 -2.00 22.99 2.69
CA ARG A 150 -0.67 23.48 3.16
C ARG A 150 0.43 22.35 3.15
N ARG A 151 1.53 22.26 3.95
CA ARG A 151 2.54 21.13 3.98
C ARG A 151 3.41 20.85 5.25
N GLY A 152 3.90 19.62 5.53
CA GLY A 152 4.64 19.26 6.78
C GLY A 152 4.92 17.77 7.13
N THR A 153 6.18 17.32 7.33
CA THR A 153 6.69 15.92 7.17
C THR A 153 6.99 15.05 8.43
N TYR A 154 6.14 14.08 8.79
CA TYR A 154 6.33 13.15 9.95
C TYR A 154 7.11 11.84 9.66
N ALA A 155 7.51 11.10 10.71
CA ALA A 155 8.15 9.77 10.65
C ALA A 155 7.71 8.81 11.79
N CYS A 156 7.56 7.50 11.50
CA CYS A 156 7.34 6.41 12.49
C CYS A 156 7.77 5.03 11.93
N THR A 157 7.96 4.04 12.81
CA THR A 157 8.42 2.65 12.53
C THR A 157 7.38 1.58 12.90
N ALA A 158 7.54 0.34 12.41
CA ALA A 158 6.52 -0.73 12.49
C ALA A 158 6.97 -2.02 13.22
N PRO A 159 6.04 -2.77 13.86
CA PRO A 159 6.30 -4.09 14.45
C PRO A 159 6.03 -5.27 13.48
N PRO A 160 6.53 -6.49 13.76
CA PRO A 160 6.51 -7.63 12.84
C PRO A 160 5.18 -8.43 12.83
N ARG A 161 4.96 -9.20 11.75
CA ARG A 161 3.75 -10.00 11.48
C ARG A 161 3.97 -11.50 11.67
N HIS A 162 2.91 -12.22 12.07
CA HIS A 162 2.79 -13.68 11.93
C HIS A 162 1.38 -14.09 11.46
N ALA A 163 1.26 -14.65 10.26
CA ALA A 163 0.49 -15.88 9.95
C ALA A 163 0.32 -16.12 8.44
N ARG A 164 0.79 -17.30 8.00
CA ARG A 164 0.31 -18.27 6.98
C ARG A 164 -0.44 -17.80 5.70
N THR A 165 -0.08 -18.43 4.59
CA THR A 165 -0.34 -18.06 3.19
C THR A 165 -1.31 -18.99 2.45
N CYS A 166 -1.97 -18.43 1.42
CA CYS A 166 -2.65 -19.02 0.27
C CYS A 166 -2.86 -17.87 -0.75
N ALA A 167 -2.96 -18.09 -2.07
CA ALA A 167 -2.74 -17.02 -3.04
C ALA A 167 -3.73 -16.95 -4.25
N PRO A 168 -4.17 -15.74 -4.72
CA PRO A 168 -5.39 -15.56 -5.53
C PRO A 168 -5.28 -15.54 -7.09
N GLY A 169 -5.84 -16.52 -7.80
CA GLY A 169 -5.69 -16.68 -9.27
C GLY A 169 -5.82 -15.40 -10.14
N ALA A 170 -5.02 -15.32 -11.21
CA ALA A 170 -4.80 -14.09 -11.99
C ALA A 170 -6.07 -13.50 -12.64
N ALA A 171 -6.32 -12.21 -12.40
CA ALA A 171 -7.25 -11.41 -13.19
C ALA A 171 -6.58 -10.93 -14.49
N THR A 172 -7.29 -11.08 -15.61
CA THR A 172 -6.95 -10.49 -16.92
C THR A 172 -7.54 -9.09 -17.05
#